data_AF-A0A7V2NIV9-F1
#
_entry.id   AF-A0A7V2NIV9-F1
#
_cell.length_a   1.000
_cell.length_b   1.000
_cell.length_c   1.000
_cell.angle_alpha   90.00
_cell.angle_beta   90.00
_cell.angle_gamma   90.00
#
_symmetry.space_group_name_H-M   'P 1'
#
loop_
_entity.id
_entity.type
_entity.pdbx_description
1 polymer ?
#
loop_
_entity_poly.entity_id
_entity_poly.type
_entity_poly.pdbx_seq_one_letter_code
_entity_poly.pdbx_strand_id
1 'polypeptide(L)'
;EVGSCASHMAALVRENRIPTLAGLSQARIKLAKGEMVTIDATGRCIYQGEHPKLVQARRPEFDIFQDTAIFDLLRRLLKLISPLHLMNPDDPDFRPEKCMTLHDITRFAHQRGIEEVFEHAHRIGKRKEHGGLLQTTLPIPVHLLNLDEPEKPGRKRVYTDTTLPSEPMQIFWNGMLEEKWPFAHPDPMRLEVARDMEAGIPVQQQFTESSFAVVRKEYMLASLRLGYHFTSVEAELGDDPDRNFIRVQYKGGGAADKRRRRRIFLLEALLDRMGFEHIVKSDFIDCRASFLPREQAEANLRRVGRLVILTKQLDMALSNERITRWYIEDFARKLELEYNRVLPL
;
A
#
# COMPACT_ATOMS: atom_id res chain seq x y z
N GLU A 1 8.23 4.85 -16.90
CA GLU A 1 8.83 3.50 -17.01
C GLU A 1 7.78 2.43 -16.75
N VAL A 2 6.99 2.55 -15.67
CA VAL A 2 5.81 1.70 -15.41
C VAL A 2 4.54 2.41 -15.90
N GLY A 3 3.50 1.64 -16.20
CA GLY A 3 2.17 2.13 -16.59
C GLY A 3 1.74 1.66 -17.97
N SER A 4 0.45 1.34 -18.10
CA SER A 4 -0.19 0.93 -19.35
C SER A 4 -1.04 2.06 -19.92
N CYS A 5 -1.49 1.90 -21.17
CA CYS A 5 -2.49 2.78 -21.76
C CYS A 5 -3.78 2.82 -20.92
N ALA A 6 -4.11 1.76 -20.16
CA ALA A 6 -5.34 1.69 -19.35
C ALA A 6 -5.19 2.27 -17.93
N SER A 7 -3.99 2.70 -17.53
CA SER A 7 -3.75 3.22 -16.18
C SER A 7 -4.50 4.54 -15.90
N HIS A 8 -4.77 4.82 -14.62
CA HIS A 8 -5.38 6.08 -14.18
C HIS A 8 -4.58 7.30 -14.65
N MET A 9 -3.24 7.24 -14.58
CA MET A 9 -2.36 8.28 -15.13
C MET A 9 -2.59 8.46 -16.64
N ALA A 10 -2.71 7.37 -17.39
CA ALA A 10 -2.96 7.44 -18.84
C ALA A 10 -4.34 8.01 -19.18
N ALA A 11 -5.34 7.87 -18.31
CA ALA A 11 -6.63 8.56 -18.44
C ALA A 11 -6.46 10.07 -18.19
N LEU A 12 -5.79 10.45 -17.10
CA LEU A 12 -5.58 11.84 -16.70
C LEU A 12 -4.82 12.65 -17.76
N VAL A 13 -3.71 12.11 -18.28
CA VAL A 13 -2.92 12.81 -19.32
C VAL A 13 -3.67 12.93 -20.64
N ARG A 14 -4.54 11.96 -20.97
CA ARG A 14 -5.39 12.03 -22.17
C ARG A 14 -6.49 13.07 -22.02
N GLU A 15 -7.11 13.16 -20.85
CA GLU A 15 -8.08 14.20 -20.52
C GLU A 15 -7.47 15.59 -20.66
N ASN A 16 -6.22 15.77 -20.20
CA ASN A 16 -5.48 17.03 -20.28
C ASN A 16 -4.77 17.24 -21.63
N ARG A 17 -4.94 16.33 -22.60
CA ARG A 17 -4.30 16.38 -23.93
C ARG A 17 -2.77 16.53 -23.86
N ILE A 18 -2.13 15.92 -22.86
CA ILE A 18 -0.68 15.93 -22.68
C ILE A 18 -0.09 14.72 -23.42
N PRO A 19 0.73 14.91 -24.47
CA PRO A 19 1.40 13.80 -25.16
C PRO A 19 2.29 13.02 -24.18
N THR A 20 2.01 11.73 -24.01
CA THR A 20 2.66 10.92 -22.97
C THR A 20 3.04 9.54 -23.51
N LEU A 21 4.24 9.08 -23.15
CA LEU A 21 4.68 7.70 -23.34
C LEU A 21 4.79 7.00 -21.98
N ALA A 22 4.09 5.89 -21.82
CA ALA A 22 4.18 5.01 -20.65
C ALA A 22 4.84 3.67 -21.02
N GLY A 23 5.25 2.88 -20.04
CA GLY A 23 5.85 1.56 -20.28
C GLY A 23 7.27 1.57 -20.89
N LEU A 24 7.96 2.71 -20.91
CA LEU A 24 9.33 2.80 -21.42
C LEU A 24 10.33 2.22 -20.41
N SER A 25 10.69 0.95 -20.58
CA SER A 25 11.78 0.35 -19.80
C SER A 25 13.10 1.08 -20.07
N GLN A 26 13.88 1.33 -19.01
CA GLN A 26 15.19 2.00 -19.05
C GLN A 26 15.20 3.47 -19.47
N ALA A 27 14.05 4.16 -19.51
CA ALA A 27 13.99 5.58 -19.88
C ALA A 27 14.89 6.44 -18.98
N ARG A 28 14.96 6.16 -17.67
CA ARG A 28 15.81 6.90 -16.72
C ARG A 28 17.31 6.66 -16.92
N ILE A 29 17.70 5.57 -17.56
CA ILE A 29 19.11 5.26 -17.86
C ILE A 29 19.54 5.99 -19.13
N LYS A 30 18.63 6.08 -20.10
CA LYS A 30 18.91 6.68 -21.42
C LYS A 30 18.70 8.19 -21.48
N LEU A 31 17.98 8.77 -20.52
CA LEU A 31 17.68 10.21 -20.46
C LEU A 31 18.31 10.83 -19.22
N ALA A 32 19.22 11.78 -19.41
CA ALA A 32 19.85 12.47 -18.30
C ALA A 32 18.90 13.52 -17.70
N LYS A 33 19.01 13.77 -16.39
CA LYS A 33 18.24 14.82 -15.72
C LYS A 33 18.62 16.18 -16.31
N GLY A 34 17.63 16.95 -16.76
CA GLY A 34 17.83 18.27 -17.37
C GLY A 34 18.12 18.24 -18.87
N GLU A 35 18.16 17.06 -19.48
CA GLU A 35 18.30 16.92 -20.93
C GLU A 35 17.03 17.39 -21.66
N MET A 36 17.21 18.24 -22.67
CA MET A 36 16.12 18.70 -23.52
C MET A 36 15.78 17.61 -24.55
N VAL A 37 14.51 17.21 -24.61
CA VAL A 37 14.02 16.19 -25.54
C VAL A 37 12.66 16.56 -26.12
N THR A 38 12.35 15.99 -27.30
CA THR A 38 11.02 16.07 -27.92
C THR A 38 10.36 14.71 -27.90
N ILE A 39 9.13 14.64 -27.39
CA ILE A 39 8.35 13.40 -27.29
C ILE A 39 7.32 13.35 -28.42
N ASP A 40 7.39 12.34 -29.30
CA ASP A 40 6.32 11.99 -30.25
C ASP A 40 5.57 10.77 -29.72
N ALA A 41 4.47 11.04 -29.01
CA ALA A 41 3.63 10.01 -28.42
C ALA A 41 2.95 9.12 -29.49
N THR A 42 2.65 9.67 -30.67
CA THR A 42 2.03 8.95 -31.79
C THR A 42 3.03 8.03 -32.48
N GLY A 43 4.24 8.55 -32.72
CA GLY A 43 5.37 7.80 -33.30
C GLY A 43 6.02 6.81 -32.33
N ARG A 44 5.68 6.89 -31.03
CA ARG A 44 6.28 6.10 -29.94
C ARG A 44 7.79 6.29 -29.85
N CYS A 45 8.26 7.52 -30.00
CA CYS A 45 9.68 7.85 -30.01
C CYS A 45 10.00 9.11 -29.20
N ILE A 46 11.24 9.18 -28.73
CA ILE A 46 11.81 10.34 -28.05
C ILE A 46 13.03 10.77 -28.87
N TYR A 47 13.05 12.04 -29.25
CA TYR A 47 14.14 12.67 -29.98
C TYR A 47 14.98 13.52 -29.04
N GLN A 48 16.30 13.49 -29.22
CA GLN A 48 17.21 14.37 -28.49
C GLN A 48 17.08 15.81 -29.00
N GLY A 49 17.00 16.77 -28.08
CA GLY A 49 16.84 18.19 -28.38
C GLY A 49 15.42 18.62 -28.74
N GLU A 50 15.27 19.89 -29.10
CA GLU A 50 14.00 20.46 -29.56
C GLU A 50 13.82 20.26 -31.07
N HIS A 51 12.70 19.65 -31.47
CA HIS A 51 12.34 19.42 -32.87
C HIS A 51 11.08 20.23 -33.24
N PRO A 52 11.18 21.56 -33.42
CA PRO A 52 10.03 22.43 -33.58
C PRO A 52 9.20 22.11 -34.84
N LYS A 53 9.85 21.65 -35.92
CA LYS A 53 9.16 21.22 -37.14
C LYS A 53 8.26 20.00 -36.90
N LEU A 54 8.70 19.06 -36.07
CA LEU A 54 7.91 17.88 -35.70
C LEU A 54 6.73 18.29 -34.83
N VAL A 55 6.97 19.16 -33.84
CA VAL A 55 5.91 19.73 -32.99
C VAL A 55 4.85 20.42 -33.86
N GLN A 56 5.27 21.23 -34.82
CA GLN A 56 4.36 21.95 -35.71
C GLN A 56 3.60 21.00 -36.64
N ALA A 57 4.24 19.99 -37.22
CA ALA A 57 3.61 18.99 -38.08
C ALA A 57 2.62 18.07 -37.33
N ARG A 58 2.82 17.87 -36.03
CA ARG A 58 1.93 17.07 -35.16
C ARG A 58 0.85 17.90 -34.48
N ARG A 59 0.83 19.23 -34.65
CA ARG A 59 -0.30 20.03 -34.19
C ARG A 59 -1.51 19.67 -35.03
N PRO A 60 -2.62 19.21 -34.43
CA PRO A 60 -3.84 19.06 -35.18
C PRO A 60 -4.23 20.42 -35.76
N GLU A 61 -4.41 20.51 -37.08
CA GLU A 61 -4.75 21.77 -37.77
C GLU A 61 -6.11 22.28 -37.28
N PHE A 62 -7.05 21.38 -37.01
CA PHE A 62 -8.36 21.66 -36.42
C PHE A 62 -8.84 20.45 -35.64
N ASP A 63 -9.52 20.67 -34.53
CA ASP A 63 -10.18 19.60 -33.79
C ASP A 63 -11.57 19.45 -34.43
N ILE A 64 -11.62 18.58 -35.45
CA ILE A 64 -12.67 18.38 -36.48
C ILE A 64 -14.10 18.23 -35.93
N PHE A 65 -14.23 18.03 -34.63
CA PHE A 65 -15.50 17.79 -33.95
C PHE A 65 -15.87 18.87 -32.91
N GLN A 66 -15.03 19.88 -32.67
CA GLN A 66 -15.26 20.86 -31.59
C GLN A 66 -16.58 21.63 -31.69
N ASP A 67 -17.08 21.83 -32.92
CA ASP A 67 -18.30 22.60 -33.20
C ASP A 67 -19.50 21.69 -33.49
N THR A 68 -19.38 20.39 -33.23
CA THR A 68 -20.51 19.46 -33.38
C THR A 68 -21.32 19.40 -32.10
N ALA A 69 -22.65 19.38 -32.24
CA ALA A 69 -23.57 19.29 -31.09
C ALA A 69 -23.30 18.05 -30.21
N ILE A 70 -22.82 16.95 -30.80
CA ILE A 70 -22.48 15.74 -30.06
C ILE A 70 -21.22 15.91 -29.20
N PHE A 71 -20.21 16.63 -29.69
CA PHE A 71 -18.99 16.88 -28.91
C PHE A 71 -19.26 17.85 -27.76
N ASP A 72 -20.12 18.85 -27.96
CA ASP A 72 -20.57 19.74 -26.89
C ASP A 72 -21.44 19.02 -25.86
N LEU A 73 -22.26 18.05 -26.27
CA LEU A 73 -22.96 17.17 -25.35
C LEU A 73 -21.96 16.35 -24.52
N LEU A 74 -21.00 15.68 -25.17
CA LEU A 74 -19.98 14.87 -24.50
C LEU A 74 -19.10 15.70 -23.56
N ARG A 75 -18.68 16.92 -23.95
CA ARG A 75 -17.96 17.85 -23.08
C ARG A 75 -18.77 18.22 -21.84
N ARG A 76 -20.07 18.53 -22.00
CA ARG A 76 -20.94 18.86 -20.87
C ARG A 76 -21.14 17.67 -19.94
N LEU A 77 -21.30 16.46 -20.49
CA LEU A 77 -21.38 15.23 -19.71
C LEU A 77 -20.09 14.96 -18.95
N LEU A 78 -18.92 15.10 -19.61
CA LEU A 78 -17.62 14.88 -18.96
C LEU A 78 -17.41 15.77 -17.74
N LYS A 79 -17.87 17.03 -17.75
CA LYS A 79 -17.83 17.93 -16.59
C LYS A 79 -18.60 17.39 -15.37
N LEU A 80 -19.60 16.53 -15.58
CA LEU A 80 -20.41 15.90 -14.52
C LEU A 80 -19.90 14.51 -14.14
N ILE A 81 -18.94 13.96 -14.89
CA ILE A 81 -18.46 12.58 -14.72
C ILE A 81 -17.04 12.55 -14.19
N SER A 82 -16.10 13.19 -14.89
CA SER A 82 -14.65 12.99 -14.71
C SER A 82 -14.02 13.75 -13.54
N PRO A 83 -14.34 15.03 -13.28
CA PRO A 83 -13.64 15.81 -12.27
C PRO A 83 -13.77 15.19 -10.87
N LEU A 84 -12.67 15.18 -10.12
CA LEU A 84 -12.63 14.71 -8.74
C LEU A 84 -12.45 15.89 -7.79
N HIS A 85 -13.48 16.20 -7.01
CA HIS A 85 -13.51 17.26 -6.02
C HIS A 85 -13.27 16.72 -4.60
N LEU A 86 -13.71 15.49 -4.33
CA LEU A 86 -13.53 14.80 -3.05
C LEU A 86 -12.17 14.10 -2.95
N MET A 87 -11.12 14.88 -2.72
CA MET A 87 -9.73 14.38 -2.72
C MET A 87 -9.33 13.75 -1.37
N ASN A 88 -9.52 14.48 -0.27
CA ASN A 88 -9.04 14.10 1.06
C ASN A 88 -10.17 13.54 1.94
N PRO A 89 -10.11 12.27 2.36
CA PRO A 89 -11.08 11.66 3.27
C PRO A 89 -11.20 12.35 4.64
N ASP A 90 -10.13 12.99 5.10
CA ASP A 90 -10.10 13.67 6.40
C ASP A 90 -10.69 15.09 6.35
N ASP A 91 -11.11 15.56 5.17
CA ASP A 91 -11.70 16.89 5.02
C ASP A 91 -13.12 16.90 5.62
N PRO A 92 -13.51 17.92 6.42
CA PRO A 92 -14.89 18.07 6.88
C PRO A 92 -15.92 18.14 5.74
N ASP A 93 -15.51 18.53 4.54
CA ASP A 93 -16.33 18.51 3.33
C ASP A 93 -16.39 17.13 2.64
N PHE A 94 -15.74 16.08 3.17
CA PHE A 94 -15.85 14.71 2.65
C PHE A 94 -17.19 14.06 3.04
N ARG A 95 -18.27 14.55 2.43
CA ARG A 95 -19.65 14.23 2.78
C ARG A 95 -20.47 13.97 1.51
N PRO A 96 -21.52 13.14 1.56
CA PRO A 96 -22.28 12.78 0.36
C PRO A 96 -22.94 14.00 -0.29
N GLU A 97 -23.27 15.04 0.49
CA GLU A 97 -23.86 16.30 -0.01
C GLU A 97 -22.88 17.14 -0.84
N LYS A 98 -21.58 16.83 -0.78
CA LYS A 98 -20.51 17.54 -1.51
C LYS A 98 -20.06 16.79 -2.77
N CYS A 99 -20.66 15.65 -3.10
CA CYS A 99 -20.43 14.96 -4.36
C CYS A 99 -20.99 15.77 -5.53
N MET A 100 -20.13 16.27 -6.43
CA MET A 100 -20.55 17.07 -7.58
C MET A 100 -20.54 16.29 -8.90
N THR A 101 -19.79 15.18 -8.95
CA THR A 101 -19.64 14.34 -10.15
C THR A 101 -19.86 12.87 -9.86
N LEU A 102 -20.00 12.05 -10.91
CA LEU A 102 -20.02 10.59 -10.75
C LEU A 102 -18.71 10.06 -10.14
N HIS A 103 -17.56 10.66 -10.45
CA HIS A 103 -16.28 10.29 -9.84
C HIS A 103 -16.24 10.61 -8.34
N ASP A 104 -16.85 11.71 -7.90
CA ASP A 104 -16.99 12.00 -6.47
C ASP A 104 -17.84 10.94 -5.76
N ILE A 105 -18.94 10.49 -6.39
CA ILE A 105 -19.81 9.44 -5.82
C ILE A 105 -19.04 8.12 -5.67
N THR A 106 -18.32 7.68 -6.70
CA THR A 106 -17.55 6.44 -6.63
C THR A 106 -16.42 6.53 -5.60
N ARG A 107 -15.74 7.67 -5.53
CA ARG A 107 -14.71 7.95 -4.52
C ARG A 107 -15.27 7.92 -3.10
N PHE A 108 -16.39 8.60 -2.86
CA PHE A 108 -17.04 8.66 -1.54
C PHE A 108 -17.52 7.27 -1.11
N ALA A 109 -18.21 6.54 -2.00
CA ALA A 109 -18.70 5.19 -1.71
C ALA A 109 -17.55 4.22 -1.42
N HIS A 110 -16.45 4.30 -2.17
CA HIS A 110 -15.24 3.51 -1.93
C HIS A 110 -14.67 3.79 -0.53
N GLN A 111 -14.49 5.07 -0.18
CA GLN A 111 -13.96 5.48 1.12
C GLN A 111 -14.87 5.05 2.28
N ARG A 112 -16.19 5.22 2.15
CA ARG A 112 -17.16 4.74 3.14
C ARG A 112 -17.14 3.22 3.31
N GLY A 113 -17.01 2.49 2.21
CA GLY A 113 -16.88 1.04 2.21
C GLY A 113 -15.65 0.58 2.99
N ILE A 114 -14.51 1.24 2.77
CA ILE A 114 -13.29 0.99 3.53
C ILE A 114 -13.53 1.22 5.03
N GLU A 115 -14.08 2.38 5.40
CA GLU A 115 -14.29 2.72 6.80
C GLU A 115 -15.27 1.79 7.52
N GLU A 116 -16.36 1.37 6.88
CA GLU A 116 -17.28 0.39 7.47
C GLU A 116 -16.58 -0.97 7.69
N VAL A 117 -15.74 -1.40 6.74
CA VAL A 117 -14.93 -2.62 6.89
C VAL A 117 -13.99 -2.50 8.09
N PHE A 118 -13.31 -1.35 8.25
CA PHE A 118 -12.44 -1.11 9.39
C PHE A 118 -13.20 -1.05 10.72
N GLU A 119 -14.32 -0.32 10.79
CA GLU A 119 -15.16 -0.26 12.00
C GLU A 119 -15.75 -1.62 12.36
N HIS A 120 -16.18 -2.40 11.38
CA HIS A 120 -16.69 -3.74 11.60
C HIS A 120 -15.58 -4.68 12.08
N ALA A 121 -14.41 -4.65 11.46
CA ALA A 121 -13.24 -5.41 11.90
C ALA A 121 -12.79 -5.03 13.32
N HIS A 122 -12.85 -3.74 13.67
CA HIS A 122 -12.56 -3.27 15.03
C HIS A 122 -13.58 -3.74 16.06
N ARG A 123 -14.87 -3.72 15.71
CA ARG A 123 -15.95 -4.28 16.55
C ARG A 123 -15.74 -5.78 16.79
N ILE A 124 -15.30 -6.52 15.78
CA ILE A 124 -14.95 -7.95 15.88
C ILE A 124 -13.75 -8.16 16.81
N GLY A 125 -12.69 -7.36 16.68
CA GLY A 125 -11.54 -7.42 17.59
C GLY A 125 -11.93 -7.18 19.06
N LYS A 126 -12.94 -6.33 19.31
CA LYS A 126 -13.47 -6.07 20.67
C LYS A 126 -14.44 -7.14 21.16
N ARG A 127 -15.28 -7.68 20.28
CA ARG A 127 -16.29 -8.70 20.62
C ARG A 127 -15.80 -10.06 20.12
N LYS A 128 -15.16 -10.84 21.00
CA LYS A 128 -14.67 -12.23 20.80
C LYS A 128 -15.73 -13.26 20.32
N GLU A 129 -16.88 -12.81 19.87
CA GLU A 129 -18.08 -13.57 19.50
C GLU A 129 -18.23 -13.71 17.97
N HIS A 130 -17.61 -12.83 17.18
CA HIS A 130 -17.72 -12.78 15.73
C HIS A 130 -16.33 -12.98 15.09
N GLY A 131 -16.26 -13.47 13.85
CA GLY A 131 -15.02 -13.86 13.18
C GLY A 131 -14.39 -15.18 13.64
N GLY A 132 -13.32 -15.59 12.96
CA GLY A 132 -12.46 -16.71 13.34
C GLY A 132 -11.18 -16.27 14.04
N LEU A 133 -10.50 -17.21 14.71
CA LEU A 133 -9.20 -16.98 15.34
C LEU A 133 -8.11 -17.70 14.55
N LEU A 134 -6.98 -17.03 14.32
CA LEU A 134 -5.77 -17.67 13.81
C LEU A 134 -5.00 -18.31 14.96
N GLN A 135 -4.92 -19.64 14.92
CA GLN A 135 -3.98 -20.40 15.71
C GLN A 135 -2.66 -20.46 14.96
N THR A 136 -1.70 -19.68 15.45
CA THR A 136 -0.38 -19.51 14.83
C THR A 136 0.73 -19.82 15.81
N THR A 137 1.88 -20.21 15.28
CA THR A 137 3.15 -20.31 16.01
C THR A 137 3.75 -18.93 16.36
N LEU A 138 3.36 -17.88 15.65
CA LEU A 138 3.77 -16.51 15.96
C LEU A 138 3.03 -16.02 17.22
N PRO A 139 3.69 -15.28 18.13
CA PRO A 139 3.05 -14.76 19.33
C PRO A 139 2.21 -13.51 19.04
N ILE A 140 1.36 -13.56 18.00
CA ILE A 140 0.43 -12.50 17.60
C ILE A 140 -0.97 -13.12 17.51
N PRO A 141 -1.89 -12.80 18.43
CA PRO A 141 -3.28 -13.21 18.24
C PRO A 141 -3.88 -12.39 17.08
N VAL A 142 -4.40 -13.08 16.06
CA VAL A 142 -5.06 -12.42 14.92
C VAL A 142 -6.50 -12.93 14.79
N HIS A 143 -7.44 -11.98 14.76
CA HIS A 143 -8.84 -12.24 14.47
C HIS A 143 -9.10 -12.13 12.97
N LEU A 144 -9.74 -13.12 12.35
CA LEU A 144 -10.02 -13.14 10.91
C LEU A 144 -11.52 -12.95 10.65
N LEU A 145 -11.84 -12.00 9.77
CA LEU A 145 -13.15 -11.85 9.17
C LEU A 145 -13.07 -12.32 7.72
N ASN A 146 -13.67 -13.48 7.42
CA ASN A 146 -13.82 -13.96 6.05
C ASN A 146 -15.13 -13.41 5.46
N LEU A 147 -15.04 -12.58 4.41
CA LEU A 147 -16.19 -11.96 3.76
C LEU A 147 -16.87 -12.89 2.73
N ASP A 148 -16.20 -13.96 2.28
CA ASP A 148 -16.80 -14.93 1.34
C ASP A 148 -17.68 -15.96 2.04
N GLU A 149 -17.56 -16.08 3.36
CA GLU A 149 -18.36 -17.01 4.16
C GLU A 149 -19.19 -16.27 5.21
N PRO A 150 -20.54 -16.30 5.10
CA PRO A 150 -21.38 -15.68 6.11
C PRO A 150 -21.09 -16.27 7.49
N GLU A 151 -21.14 -15.41 8.50
CA GLU A 151 -20.96 -15.81 9.89
C GLU A 151 -22.11 -16.73 10.32
N LYS A 152 -21.75 -17.80 11.03
CA LYS A 152 -22.72 -18.72 11.63
C LYS A 152 -22.70 -18.52 13.15
N PRO A 153 -23.81 -18.07 13.77
CA PRO A 153 -23.88 -17.84 15.21
C PRO A 153 -23.44 -19.07 16.00
N GLY A 154 -22.60 -18.89 17.01
CA GLY A 154 -22.21 -19.94 17.96
C GLY A 154 -21.06 -20.86 17.54
N ARG A 155 -20.49 -20.73 16.34
CA ARG A 155 -19.31 -21.52 15.91
C ARG A 155 -18.12 -20.62 15.65
N LYS A 156 -17.18 -20.57 16.61
CA LYS A 156 -15.88 -19.92 16.40
C LYS A 156 -15.08 -20.72 15.36
N ARG A 157 -14.79 -20.10 14.22
CA ARG A 157 -13.90 -20.66 13.21
C ARG A 157 -12.46 -20.58 13.73
N VAL A 158 -11.68 -21.63 13.53
CA VAL A 158 -10.25 -21.64 13.84
C VAL A 158 -9.52 -21.85 12.54
N TYR A 159 -8.63 -20.90 12.22
CA TYR A 159 -7.71 -20.98 11.10
C TYR A 159 -6.33 -21.36 11.64
N THR A 160 -5.51 -22.02 10.83
CA THR A 160 -4.11 -22.35 11.14
C THR A 160 -3.18 -21.62 10.18
N ASP A 161 -1.88 -21.66 10.49
CA ASP A 161 -0.81 -21.15 9.61
C ASP A 161 -0.90 -21.66 8.15
N THR A 162 -1.60 -22.76 7.88
CA THR A 162 -1.72 -23.40 6.55
C THR A 162 -3.14 -23.44 5.97
N THR A 163 -4.14 -22.92 6.68
CA THR A 163 -5.56 -23.01 6.29
C THR A 163 -6.23 -21.64 6.16
N LEU A 164 -5.44 -20.62 5.80
CA LEU A 164 -5.97 -19.27 5.64
C LEU A 164 -6.88 -19.21 4.41
N PRO A 165 -8.07 -18.61 4.50
CA PRO A 165 -9.11 -18.68 3.46
C PRO A 165 -8.86 -17.74 2.27
N SER A 166 -7.70 -17.07 2.24
CA SER A 166 -7.33 -16.06 1.27
C SER A 166 -5.92 -16.33 0.79
N GLU A 167 -5.75 -16.40 -0.52
CA GLU A 167 -4.46 -16.63 -1.16
C GLU A 167 -3.42 -15.56 -0.79
N PRO A 168 -3.69 -14.24 -0.93
CA PRO A 168 -2.73 -13.24 -0.51
C PRO A 168 -2.43 -13.32 1.00
N MET A 169 -3.44 -13.59 1.84
CA MET A 169 -3.21 -13.78 3.28
C MET A 169 -2.27 -14.94 3.56
N GLN A 170 -2.43 -16.06 2.88
CA GLN A 170 -1.56 -17.23 3.02
C GLN A 170 -0.11 -16.92 2.60
N ILE A 171 0.08 -16.20 1.48
CA ILE A 171 1.41 -15.80 0.98
C ILE A 171 2.10 -14.84 1.94
N PHE A 172 1.38 -13.81 2.39
CA PHE A 172 1.89 -12.84 3.36
C PHE A 172 2.28 -13.54 4.68
N TRP A 173 1.41 -14.41 5.18
CA TRP A 173 1.63 -15.11 6.45
C TRP A 173 2.79 -16.09 6.37
N ASN A 174 2.93 -16.83 5.27
CA ASN A 174 4.10 -17.68 5.01
C ASN A 174 5.40 -16.86 5.03
N GLY A 175 5.38 -15.66 4.43
CA GLY A 175 6.51 -14.73 4.51
C GLY A 175 6.84 -14.36 5.96
N MET A 176 5.86 -14.10 6.81
CA MET A 176 6.13 -13.83 8.24
C MET A 176 6.75 -15.06 8.94
N LEU A 177 6.28 -16.26 8.63
CA LEU A 177 6.75 -17.52 9.25
C LEU A 177 8.18 -17.91 8.84
N GLU A 178 8.68 -17.39 7.73
CA GLU A 178 10.08 -17.62 7.28
C GLU A 178 11.11 -16.93 8.18
N GLU A 179 10.71 -15.87 8.86
CA GLU A 179 11.60 -15.09 9.71
C GLU A 179 11.46 -15.52 11.17
N LYS A 180 12.60 -15.66 11.83
CA LYS A 180 12.60 -15.96 13.27
C LYS A 180 12.04 -14.76 14.03
N TRP A 181 11.10 -15.02 14.92
CA TRP A 181 10.60 -13.99 15.83
C TRP A 181 11.78 -13.36 16.59
N PRO A 182 11.99 -12.03 16.51
CA PRO A 182 13.14 -11.41 17.15
C PRO A 182 12.99 -11.51 18.67
N PHE A 183 13.78 -12.39 19.28
CA PHE A 183 13.99 -12.47 20.72
C PHE A 183 15.12 -11.50 21.09
N ALA A 184 14.76 -10.27 21.44
CA ALA A 184 15.70 -9.37 22.10
C ALA A 184 14.91 -8.52 23.11
N HIS A 185 15.17 -8.82 24.39
CA HIS A 185 14.65 -8.17 25.60
C HIS A 185 13.20 -8.54 25.99
N PRO A 186 12.91 -8.62 27.31
CA PRO A 186 11.53 -8.76 27.77
C PRO A 186 10.74 -7.62 27.14
N ASP A 187 9.71 -7.98 26.38
CA ASP A 187 8.78 -7.03 25.82
C ASP A 187 8.33 -6.10 26.97
N PRO A 188 8.63 -4.79 26.92
CA PRO A 188 8.25 -3.87 27.98
C PRO A 188 6.75 -3.97 28.27
N MET A 189 5.96 -4.27 27.23
CA MET A 189 4.53 -4.53 27.33
C MET A 189 4.22 -5.80 28.13
N ARG A 190 5.04 -6.85 28.04
CA ARG A 190 4.89 -8.08 28.83
C ARG A 190 5.35 -7.89 30.29
N LEU A 191 6.30 -6.98 30.53
CA LEU A 191 6.70 -6.57 31.88
C LEU A 191 5.66 -5.65 32.53
N GLU A 192 5.07 -4.72 31.77
CA GLU A 192 3.92 -3.90 32.19
C GLU A 192 2.70 -4.77 32.46
N VAL A 193 2.36 -5.74 31.58
CA VAL A 193 1.27 -6.71 31.84
C VAL A 193 1.52 -7.50 33.12
N ALA A 194 2.75 -7.97 33.35
CA ALA A 194 3.09 -8.69 34.59
C ALA A 194 2.91 -7.80 35.82
N ARG A 195 3.32 -6.52 35.74
CA ARG A 195 3.15 -5.53 36.80
C ARG A 195 1.70 -5.13 37.02
N ASP A 196 0.90 -4.97 35.97
CA ASP A 196 -0.51 -4.63 36.04
C ASP A 196 -1.33 -5.78 36.62
N MET A 197 -0.97 -7.03 36.29
CA MET A 197 -1.52 -8.23 36.91
C MET A 197 -1.14 -8.33 38.40
N GLU A 198 0.10 -8.02 38.77
CA GLU A 198 0.53 -7.94 40.17
C GLU A 198 -0.16 -6.80 40.94
N ALA A 199 -0.47 -5.70 40.25
CA ALA A 199 -1.15 -4.52 40.81
C ALA A 199 -2.70 -4.63 40.83
N GLY A 200 -3.26 -5.75 40.34
CA GLY A 200 -4.72 -5.96 40.32
C GLY A 200 -5.48 -5.00 39.40
N ILE A 201 -4.78 -4.35 38.45
CA ILE A 201 -5.40 -3.46 37.47
C ILE A 201 -6.10 -4.35 36.44
N PRO A 202 -7.39 -4.13 36.13
CA PRO A 202 -8.05 -4.87 35.06
C PRO A 202 -7.31 -4.65 33.74
N VAL A 203 -6.59 -5.68 33.27
CA VAL A 203 -5.89 -5.77 31.97
C VAL A 203 -6.86 -5.59 30.78
N GLN A 204 -8.13 -5.30 31.05
CA GLN A 204 -9.21 -5.22 30.07
C GLN A 204 -9.36 -3.84 29.43
N GLN A 205 -8.75 -2.77 29.98
CA GLN A 205 -8.99 -1.39 29.50
C GLN A 205 -7.86 -0.74 28.69
N GLN A 206 -6.63 -1.28 28.71
CA GLN A 206 -5.55 -0.78 27.83
C GLN A 206 -5.31 -1.65 26.58
N PHE A 207 -5.95 -2.82 26.50
CA PHE A 207 -5.68 -3.88 25.53
C PHE A 207 -6.75 -4.05 24.44
N THR A 208 -7.46 -2.98 24.07
CA THR A 208 -8.47 -3.05 23.00
C THR A 208 -7.99 -2.39 21.71
N GLU A 209 -6.97 -2.96 21.06
CA GLU A 209 -6.84 -3.01 19.59
C GLU A 209 -6.06 -4.28 19.21
N SER A 210 -6.74 -5.43 19.17
CA SER A 210 -6.17 -6.71 18.74
C SER A 210 -5.79 -6.66 17.26
N SER A 211 -4.71 -7.36 16.86
CA SER A 211 -4.44 -7.59 15.44
C SER A 211 -5.63 -8.30 14.79
N PHE A 212 -5.99 -7.89 13.58
CA PHE A 212 -7.09 -8.47 12.83
C PHE A 212 -6.73 -8.57 11.35
N ALA A 213 -7.45 -9.42 10.63
CA ALA A 213 -7.41 -9.45 9.18
C ALA A 213 -8.83 -9.60 8.61
N VAL A 214 -9.10 -8.87 7.53
CA VAL A 214 -10.30 -9.01 6.71
C VAL A 214 -9.87 -9.68 5.40
N VAL A 215 -10.55 -10.75 5.01
CA VAL A 215 -10.10 -11.62 3.93
C VAL A 215 -11.23 -12.02 2.99
N ARG A 216 -10.89 -12.16 1.71
CA ARG A 216 -11.62 -12.87 0.65
C ARG A 216 -10.63 -13.69 -0.15
N LYS A 217 -11.10 -14.58 -1.02
CA LYS A 217 -10.29 -15.49 -1.84
C LYS A 217 -9.05 -14.79 -2.45
N GLU A 218 -9.26 -13.63 -3.06
CA GLU A 218 -8.24 -12.86 -3.80
C GLU A 218 -7.84 -11.55 -3.10
N TYR A 219 -8.34 -11.29 -1.89
CA TYR A 219 -8.10 -10.03 -1.17
C TYR A 219 -7.75 -10.26 0.30
N MET A 220 -6.84 -9.45 0.84
CA MET A 220 -6.59 -9.36 2.27
C MET A 220 -6.40 -7.90 2.71
N LEU A 221 -6.75 -7.65 3.97
CA LEU A 221 -6.32 -6.51 4.76
C LEU A 221 -5.91 -7.05 6.12
N ALA A 222 -4.62 -7.09 6.42
CA ALA A 222 -4.09 -7.43 7.73
C ALA A 222 -3.68 -6.16 8.48
N SER A 223 -4.24 -5.94 9.65
CA SER A 223 -3.84 -4.90 10.59
C SER A 223 -3.17 -5.55 11.79
N LEU A 224 -1.86 -5.34 11.91
CA LEU A 224 -1.00 -5.99 12.89
C LEU A 224 -0.50 -4.97 13.91
N ARG A 225 -0.78 -5.24 15.18
CA ARG A 225 -0.21 -4.51 16.31
C ARG A 225 0.91 -5.35 16.93
N LEU A 226 2.15 -4.89 16.74
CA LEU A 226 3.37 -5.58 17.16
C LEU A 226 4.07 -4.79 18.28
N GLY A 227 3.45 -4.76 19.47
CA GLY A 227 3.88 -3.91 20.58
C GLY A 227 3.60 -2.44 20.30
N TYR A 228 4.65 -1.61 20.25
CA TYR A 228 4.56 -0.17 19.98
C TYR A 228 4.47 0.20 18.48
N HIS A 229 4.39 -0.80 17.60
CA HIS A 229 4.32 -0.59 16.15
C HIS A 229 2.98 -1.06 15.59
N PHE A 230 2.49 -0.30 14.63
CA PHE A 230 1.31 -0.64 13.86
C PHE A 230 1.70 -0.79 12.39
N THR A 231 1.30 -1.91 11.79
CA THR A 231 1.46 -2.16 10.36
C THR A 231 0.13 -2.60 9.78
N SER A 232 -0.30 -1.97 8.70
CA SER A 232 -1.38 -2.49 7.85
C SER A 232 -0.81 -2.96 6.52
N VAL A 233 -1.26 -4.11 6.05
CA VAL A 233 -0.94 -4.66 4.73
C VAL A 233 -2.25 -5.01 4.04
N GLU A 234 -2.50 -4.38 2.91
CA GLU A 234 -3.65 -4.63 2.05
C GLU A 234 -3.15 -5.17 0.72
N ALA A 235 -3.78 -6.21 0.19
CA ALA A 235 -3.42 -6.75 -1.10
C ALA A 235 -4.63 -7.35 -1.84
N GLU A 236 -4.66 -7.16 -3.15
CA GLU A 236 -5.53 -7.86 -4.09
C GLU A 236 -4.64 -8.59 -5.09
N LEU A 237 -4.85 -9.91 -5.23
CA LEU A 237 -4.13 -10.79 -6.13
C LEU A 237 -5.11 -11.61 -6.97
N GLY A 238 -5.14 -11.35 -8.26
CA GLY A 238 -5.89 -12.09 -9.26
C GLY A 238 -5.11 -12.26 -10.55
N ASP A 239 -5.80 -12.79 -11.56
CA ASP A 239 -5.20 -13.08 -12.88
C ASP A 239 -5.00 -11.83 -13.74
N ASP A 240 -5.74 -10.76 -13.46
CA ASP A 240 -5.62 -9.47 -14.15
C ASP A 240 -4.57 -8.59 -13.46
N PRO A 241 -3.42 -8.33 -14.09
CA PRO A 241 -2.37 -7.48 -13.51
C PRO A 241 -2.86 -6.09 -13.16
N ASP A 242 -3.84 -5.54 -13.88
CA ASP A 242 -4.32 -4.17 -13.66
C ASP A 242 -5.08 -4.01 -12.33
N ARG A 243 -5.59 -5.12 -11.77
CA ARG A 243 -6.25 -5.15 -10.46
C ARG A 243 -5.29 -5.45 -9.32
N ASN A 244 -4.13 -6.03 -9.61
CA ASN A 244 -3.19 -6.46 -8.58
C ASN A 244 -2.51 -5.28 -7.91
N PHE A 245 -2.59 -5.22 -6.59
CA PHE A 245 -1.90 -4.22 -5.80
C PHE A 245 -1.48 -4.75 -4.43
N ILE A 246 -0.48 -4.09 -3.85
CA ILE A 246 -0.08 -4.25 -2.46
C ILE A 246 0.08 -2.85 -1.88
N ARG A 247 -0.52 -2.61 -0.72
CA ARG A 247 -0.36 -1.39 0.06
C ARG A 247 0.15 -1.74 1.45
N VAL A 248 1.18 -1.04 1.90
CA VAL A 248 1.77 -1.21 3.23
C VAL A 248 1.75 0.13 3.92
N GLN A 249 1.14 0.21 5.09
CA GLN A 249 1.27 1.39 5.95
C GLN A 249 1.94 1.00 7.25
N TYR A 250 2.79 1.89 7.73
CA TYR A 250 3.52 1.67 8.97
C TYR A 250 3.52 2.92 9.82
N LYS A 251 3.32 2.74 11.12
CA LYS A 251 3.37 3.83 12.11
C LYS A 251 3.94 3.39 13.44
N GLY A 252 4.61 4.33 14.10
CA GLY A 252 4.88 4.29 15.53
C GLY A 252 6.17 3.58 15.91
N GLY A 253 6.40 3.50 17.22
CA GLY A 253 7.50 2.76 17.84
C GLY A 253 7.91 3.21 19.22
N GLY A 254 8.63 2.34 19.93
CA GLY A 254 9.04 2.56 21.33
C GLY A 254 10.34 3.34 21.50
N ALA A 255 11.06 3.63 20.42
CA ALA A 255 12.30 4.40 20.47
C ALA A 255 12.07 5.92 20.32
N ALA A 256 13.09 6.72 20.61
CA ALA A 256 13.07 8.15 20.36
C ALA A 256 12.90 8.49 18.87
N ASP A 257 12.31 9.66 18.58
CA ASP A 257 11.94 10.14 17.23
C ASP A 257 13.01 9.91 16.15
N LYS A 258 14.27 10.23 16.45
CA LYS A 258 15.38 10.06 15.50
C LYS A 258 15.54 8.60 15.05
N ARG A 259 15.35 7.62 15.96
CA ARG A 259 15.46 6.21 15.61
C ARG A 259 14.21 5.68 14.88
N ARG A 260 13.03 6.18 15.24
CA ARG A 260 11.77 5.88 14.52
C ARG A 260 11.85 6.35 13.06
N ARG A 261 12.33 7.58 12.84
CA ARG A 261 12.58 8.12 11.49
C ARG A 261 13.61 7.32 10.70
N ARG A 262 14.67 6.81 11.33
CA ARG A 262 15.63 5.92 10.66
C ARG A 262 15.01 4.60 10.21
N ARG A 263 14.04 4.06 10.96
CA ARG A 263 13.30 2.89 10.48
C ARG A 263 12.45 3.23 9.27
N ILE A 264 11.79 4.39 9.27
CA ILE A 264 11.04 4.84 8.10
C ILE A 264 11.95 4.94 6.87
N PHE A 265 13.13 5.54 7.01
CA PHE A 265 14.13 5.58 5.94
C PHE A 265 14.58 4.19 5.46
N LEU A 266 14.72 3.22 6.39
CA LEU A 266 15.04 1.84 6.03
C LEU A 266 13.88 1.18 5.26
N LEU A 267 12.64 1.37 5.70
CA LEU A 267 11.45 0.83 5.04
C LEU A 267 11.30 1.42 3.63
N GLU A 268 11.46 2.74 3.51
CA GLU A 268 11.50 3.47 2.24
C GLU A 268 12.52 2.85 1.28
N ALA A 269 13.78 2.70 1.71
CA ALA A 269 14.83 2.16 0.87
C ALA A 269 14.58 0.71 0.41
N LEU A 270 13.97 -0.13 1.25
CA LEU A 270 13.68 -1.53 0.91
C LEU A 270 12.45 -1.65 0.00
N LEU A 271 11.37 -0.92 0.30
CA LEU A 271 10.14 -0.94 -0.48
C LEU A 271 10.35 -0.29 -1.86
N ASP A 272 11.21 0.72 -1.97
CA ASP A 272 11.63 1.30 -3.25
C ASP A 272 12.34 0.29 -4.14
N ARG A 273 13.21 -0.57 -3.59
CA ARG A 273 13.87 -1.65 -4.34
C ARG A 273 12.87 -2.70 -4.83
N MET A 274 11.71 -2.80 -4.19
CA MET A 274 10.61 -3.69 -4.60
C MET A 274 9.66 -3.03 -5.62
N GLY A 275 9.87 -1.75 -5.95
CA GLY A 275 9.04 -1.01 -6.90
C GLY A 275 7.81 -0.34 -6.30
N PHE A 276 7.76 -0.14 -4.98
CA PHE A 276 6.68 0.59 -4.32
C PHE A 276 6.89 2.10 -4.47
N GLU A 277 5.81 2.82 -4.67
CA GLU A 277 5.75 4.26 -4.47
C GLU A 277 5.41 4.54 -3.00
N HIS A 278 5.90 5.64 -2.42
CA HIS A 278 5.72 5.91 -1.00
C HIS A 278 5.42 7.38 -0.69
N ILE A 279 4.68 7.60 0.40
CA ILE A 279 4.45 8.91 1.02
C ILE A 279 4.90 8.82 2.47
N VAL A 280 5.85 9.68 2.86
CA VAL A 280 6.40 9.73 4.21
C VAL A 280 5.93 11.00 4.94
N LYS A 281 5.44 10.84 6.18
CA LYS A 281 5.10 11.95 7.09
C LYS A 281 5.64 11.64 8.48
N SER A 282 6.79 12.21 8.84
CA SER A 282 7.48 11.99 10.13
C SER A 282 7.80 10.51 10.41
N ASP A 283 7.02 9.83 11.27
CA ASP A 283 7.20 8.42 11.65
C ASP A 283 6.12 7.51 11.02
N PHE A 284 5.45 8.02 9.99
CA PHE A 284 4.46 7.32 9.19
C PHE A 284 4.95 7.18 7.75
N ILE A 285 4.68 6.02 7.16
CA ILE A 285 4.90 5.75 5.73
C ILE A 285 3.69 4.99 5.17
N ASP A 286 3.26 5.39 3.98
CA ASP A 286 2.24 4.73 3.17
C ASP A 286 2.87 4.36 1.83
N CYS A 287 2.97 3.07 1.54
CA CYS A 287 3.60 2.52 0.36
C CYS A 287 2.58 1.78 -0.49
N ARG A 288 2.64 1.91 -1.82
CA ARG A 288 1.78 1.19 -2.76
C ARG A 288 2.56 0.71 -3.98
N ALA A 289 2.31 -0.54 -4.36
CA ALA A 289 2.66 -1.08 -5.68
C ALA A 289 1.36 -1.52 -6.36
N SER A 290 1.20 -1.25 -7.65
CA SER A 290 -0.02 -1.55 -8.42
C SER A 290 0.35 -1.96 -9.84
N PHE A 291 -0.60 -2.53 -10.59
CA PHE A 291 -0.39 -3.02 -11.95
C PHE A 291 0.66 -4.14 -12.00
N LEU A 292 0.66 -5.02 -10.99
CA LEU A 292 1.69 -6.04 -10.81
C LEU A 292 1.31 -7.33 -11.54
N PRO A 293 2.19 -7.90 -12.39
CA PRO A 293 2.08 -9.29 -12.79
C PRO A 293 1.95 -10.20 -11.56
N ARG A 294 1.10 -11.23 -11.64
CA ARG A 294 0.76 -12.09 -10.51
C ARG A 294 2.00 -12.64 -9.78
N GLU A 295 2.95 -13.21 -10.51
CA GLU A 295 4.22 -13.74 -9.95
C GLU A 295 5.00 -12.68 -9.16
N GLN A 296 5.08 -11.45 -9.70
CA GLN A 296 5.74 -10.34 -9.02
C GLN A 296 4.98 -9.91 -7.77
N ALA A 297 3.65 -9.90 -7.81
CA ALA A 297 2.80 -9.54 -6.69
C ALA A 297 2.91 -10.58 -5.55
N GLU A 298 2.89 -11.87 -5.86
CA GLU A 298 3.09 -12.95 -4.90
C GLU A 298 4.49 -12.86 -4.24
N ALA A 299 5.55 -12.68 -5.04
CA ALA A 299 6.91 -12.53 -4.55
C ALA A 299 7.07 -11.29 -3.65
N ASN A 300 6.49 -10.15 -4.05
CA ASN A 300 6.53 -8.94 -3.25
C ASN A 300 5.74 -9.08 -1.96
N LEU A 301 4.56 -9.70 -1.98
CA LEU A 301 3.73 -9.88 -0.79
C LEU A 301 4.39 -10.80 0.24
N ARG A 302 5.04 -11.87 -0.22
CA ARG A 302 5.88 -12.74 0.64
C ARG A 302 7.02 -11.96 1.29
N ARG A 303 7.75 -11.15 0.51
CA ARG A 303 8.83 -10.29 1.02
C ARG A 303 8.32 -9.25 2.01
N VAL A 304 7.14 -8.68 1.79
CA VAL A 304 6.47 -7.77 2.75
C VAL A 304 6.20 -8.51 4.06
N GLY A 305 5.69 -9.74 4.03
CA GLY A 305 5.51 -10.58 5.22
C GLY A 305 6.80 -10.75 6.03
N ARG A 306 7.90 -11.09 5.34
CA ARG A 306 9.24 -11.19 5.96
C ARG A 306 9.69 -9.85 6.56
N LEU A 307 9.51 -8.75 5.81
CA LEU A 307 9.90 -7.39 6.22
C LEU A 307 9.18 -6.95 7.50
N VAL A 308 7.91 -7.31 7.68
CA VAL A 308 7.15 -7.03 8.91
C VAL A 308 7.85 -7.61 10.15
N ILE A 309 8.32 -8.85 10.06
CA ILE A 309 9.02 -9.50 11.18
C ILE A 309 10.43 -8.93 11.36
N LEU A 310 11.19 -8.77 10.27
CA LEU A 310 12.55 -8.21 10.30
C LEU A 310 12.62 -6.81 10.92
N THR A 311 11.56 -6.01 10.77
CA THR A 311 11.52 -4.62 11.25
C THR A 311 10.84 -4.44 12.61
N LYS A 312 10.31 -5.52 13.21
CA LYS A 312 9.75 -5.51 14.56
C LYS A 312 10.80 -5.02 15.56
N GLN A 313 10.52 -3.92 16.25
CA GLN A 313 11.39 -3.29 17.27
C GLN A 313 12.79 -2.88 16.75
N LEU A 314 13.00 -2.86 15.44
CA LEU A 314 14.31 -2.53 14.85
C LEU A 314 14.74 -1.10 15.20
N ASP A 315 13.81 -0.18 15.42
CA ASP A 315 14.11 1.19 15.86
C ASP A 315 14.93 1.24 17.15
N MET A 316 14.86 0.23 18.02
CA MET A 316 15.73 0.17 19.19
C MET A 316 17.20 0.02 18.81
N ALA A 317 17.52 -0.69 17.71
CA ALA A 317 18.87 -0.94 17.23
C ALA A 317 19.45 0.17 16.33
N LEU A 318 18.60 1.03 15.71
CA LEU A 318 19.01 2.05 14.75
C LEU A 318 19.64 3.30 15.40
N SER A 319 20.79 3.12 16.06
CA SER A 319 21.43 4.15 16.88
C SER A 319 22.12 5.26 16.06
N ASN A 320 22.52 5.00 14.81
CA ASN A 320 23.11 5.95 13.88
C ASN A 320 22.91 5.52 12.41
N GLU A 321 23.25 6.41 11.47
CA GLU A 321 23.05 6.19 10.03
C GLU A 321 23.88 5.02 9.45
N ARG A 322 25.09 4.79 9.97
CA ARG A 322 25.94 3.69 9.51
C ARG A 322 25.29 2.34 9.80
N ILE A 323 24.72 2.19 10.99
CA ILE A 323 23.96 0.98 11.37
C ILE A 323 22.70 0.86 10.52
N THR A 324 21.98 1.97 10.28
CA THR A 324 20.80 1.96 9.39
C THR A 324 21.14 1.48 7.99
N ARG A 325 22.21 1.99 7.37
CA ARG A 325 22.68 1.54 6.06
C ARG A 325 23.07 0.06 6.07
N TRP A 326 23.75 -0.40 7.11
CA TRP A 326 24.10 -1.81 7.25
C TRP A 326 22.85 -2.71 7.26
N TYR A 327 21.81 -2.36 8.03
CA TYR A 327 20.55 -3.11 8.04
C TYR A 327 19.81 -3.08 6.71
N ILE A 328 19.83 -1.94 5.99
CA ILE A 328 19.25 -1.87 4.64
C ILE A 328 19.91 -2.93 3.73
N GLU A 329 21.23 -3.02 3.74
CA GLU A 329 21.94 -3.98 2.89
C GLU A 329 21.79 -5.44 3.36
N ASP A 330 21.78 -5.68 4.67
CA ASP A 330 21.53 -7.02 5.22
C ASP A 330 20.12 -7.50 4.85
N PHE A 331 19.11 -6.64 4.99
CA PHE A 331 17.73 -6.98 4.71
C PHE A 331 17.46 -7.09 3.22
N ALA A 332 18.06 -6.23 2.39
CA ALA A 332 17.99 -6.36 0.95
C ALA A 332 18.53 -7.72 0.48
N ARG A 333 19.65 -8.18 1.06
CA ARG A 333 20.19 -9.52 0.78
C ARG A 333 19.25 -10.63 1.23
N LYS A 334 18.73 -10.55 2.46
CA LYS A 334 17.79 -11.55 3.00
C LYS A 334 16.52 -11.65 2.16
N LEU A 335 15.99 -10.51 1.71
CA LEU A 335 14.78 -10.41 0.89
C LEU A 335 15.02 -10.66 -0.60
N GLU A 336 16.26 -10.99 -0.99
CA GLU A 336 16.65 -11.26 -2.38
C GLU A 336 16.29 -10.09 -3.31
N LEU A 337 16.51 -8.86 -2.83
CA LEU A 337 16.31 -7.66 -3.61
C LEU A 337 17.57 -7.40 -4.43
N GLU A 338 17.43 -7.39 -5.75
CA GLU A 338 18.53 -7.06 -6.64
C GLU A 338 19.09 -5.66 -6.34
N TYR A 339 20.41 -5.51 -6.52
CA TYR A 339 21.14 -4.28 -6.25
C TYR A 339 20.95 -3.23 -7.36
N ASN A 340 19.71 -2.91 -7.71
CA ASN A 340 19.41 -1.94 -8.75
C ASN A 340 18.90 -0.63 -8.14
N ARG A 341 19.79 0.11 -7.46
CA ARG A 341 19.80 1.58 -7.38
C ARG A 341 20.95 2.08 -6.51
N VAL A 342 21.85 2.84 -7.13
CA VAL A 342 22.74 3.77 -6.43
C VAL A 342 21.84 4.81 -5.76
N LEU A 343 21.82 4.83 -4.42
CA LEU A 343 21.22 5.94 -3.67
C LEU A 343 21.92 7.22 -4.14
N PRO A 344 21.20 8.27 -4.57
CA PRO A 344 21.84 9.55 -4.84
C PRO A 344 22.54 10.02 -3.56
N LEU A 345 23.81 10.40 -3.73
CA LEU A 345 24.68 10.93 -2.68
C LEU A 345 24.07 12.13 -1.95
#